data_AF-A0A936VNC8-F1
#
_entry.id   AF-A0A936VNC8-F1
#
_cell.length_a   1.000
_cell.length_b   1.000
_cell.length_c   1.000
_cell.angle_alpha   90.00
_cell.angle_beta   90.00
_cell.angle_gamma   90.00
#
_symmetry.space_group_name_H-M   'P 1'
#
loop_
_entity.id
_entity.type
_entity.pdbx_description
1 polymer ?
#
loop_
_entity_poly.entity_id
_entity_poly.type
_entity_poly.pdbx_seq_one_letter_code
_entity_poly.pdbx_strand_id
1 'polypeptide(L)'
;MPPPIQLSGQPADEFPQTVRVFFDDMTRRLGALRDSGKQLLLEADDPFLLTELANRPALRTLVRLATVGERPALLVPDEDEAAVRRQLKKLGYLPKKA
;
A
#
# COMPACT_ATOMS: atom_id res chain seq x y z
N MET A 1 13.54 41.99 19.00
CA MET A 1 12.20 41.44 18.70
C MET A 1 12.14 41.18 17.20
N PRO A 2 12.01 39.93 16.72
CA PRO A 2 11.76 39.72 15.30
C PRO A 2 10.32 40.18 14.97
N PRO A 3 10.06 40.70 13.75
CA PRO A 3 8.72 41.09 13.35
C PRO A 3 7.80 39.86 13.22
N PRO A 4 6.48 40.01 13.42
CA PRO A 4 5.54 38.93 13.25
C PRO A 4 5.51 38.50 11.77
N ILE A 5 5.66 37.21 11.52
CA ILE A 5 5.46 36.64 10.19
C ILE A 5 3.97 36.75 9.88
N GLN A 6 3.59 37.73 9.05
CA GLN A 6 2.25 37.79 8.47
C GLN A 6 2.11 36.63 7.48
N LEU A 7 1.34 35.61 7.86
CA LEU A 7 0.78 34.67 6.91
C LEU A 7 -0.29 35.43 6.10
N SER A 8 0.11 36.02 4.99
CA SER A 8 -0.81 36.62 4.02
C SER A 8 -1.64 35.52 3.38
N GLY A 9 -2.86 35.32 3.85
CA GLY A 9 -3.83 34.41 3.23
C GLY A 9 -5.12 35.16 2.94
N GLN A 10 -5.43 35.39 1.67
CA GLN A 10 -6.81 35.65 1.27
C GLN A 10 -7.62 34.34 1.39
N PRO A 11 -8.91 34.42 1.75
CA PRO A 11 -9.82 33.28 1.70
C PRO A 11 -9.75 32.59 0.35
N ALA A 12 -9.70 31.25 0.33
CA ALA A 12 -9.50 30.49 -0.91
C ALA A 12 -10.59 30.77 -1.97
N ASP A 13 -11.77 31.14 -1.50
CA ASP A 13 -12.96 31.57 -2.23
C ASP A 13 -12.83 32.94 -2.91
N GLU A 14 -11.89 33.79 -2.47
CA GLU A 14 -11.56 35.06 -3.13
C GLU A 14 -10.59 34.89 -4.30
N PHE A 15 -9.96 33.71 -4.46
CA PHE A 15 -9.05 33.48 -5.57
C PHE A 15 -9.77 33.34 -6.93
N PRO A 16 -9.14 33.83 -8.02
CA PRO A 16 -9.60 33.53 -9.37
C PRO A 16 -9.78 32.02 -9.57
N GLN A 17 -10.80 31.63 -10.32
CA GLN A 17 -11.14 30.21 -10.53
C GLN A 17 -9.94 29.36 -10.99
N THR A 18 -9.11 29.89 -11.87
CA THR A 18 -7.88 29.24 -12.34
C THR A 18 -6.90 28.90 -11.22
N VAL A 19 -6.76 29.79 -10.23
CA VAL A 19 -5.86 29.60 -9.09
C VAL A 19 -6.40 28.53 -8.15
N ARG A 20 -7.71 28.49 -7.92
CA ARG A 20 -8.35 27.43 -7.13
C ARG A 20 -8.15 26.05 -7.75
N VAL A 21 -8.42 25.91 -9.05
CA VAL A 21 -8.21 24.65 -9.79
C VAL A 21 -6.75 24.20 -9.72
N PHE A 22 -5.81 25.14 -9.83
CA PHE A 22 -4.38 24.84 -9.69
C PHE A 22 -4.02 24.26 -8.31
N PHE A 23 -4.51 24.87 -7.22
CA PHE A 23 -4.26 24.35 -5.88
C PHE A 23 -4.94 23.01 -5.62
N ASP A 24 -6.15 22.79 -6.15
CA ASP A 24 -6.83 21.50 -6.07
C ASP A 24 -6.04 20.40 -6.80
N ASP A 25 -5.53 20.70 -8.00
CA ASP A 25 -4.72 19.76 -8.77
C ASP A 25 -3.39 19.46 -8.08
N MET A 26 -2.75 20.48 -7.49
CA MET A 26 -1.56 20.27 -6.66
C MET A 26 -1.85 19.37 -5.47
N THR A 27 -2.92 19.65 -4.72
CA THR A 27 -3.30 18.88 -3.53
C THR A 27 -3.58 17.43 -3.88
N ARG A 28 -4.30 17.20 -4.99
CA ARG A 28 -4.55 15.85 -5.52
C ARG A 28 -3.25 15.13 -5.86
N ARG A 29 -2.34 15.78 -6.59
CA ARG A 29 -1.06 15.17 -6.99
C ARG A 29 -0.16 14.86 -5.81
N LEU A 30 -0.07 15.77 -4.85
CA LEU A 30 0.73 15.60 -3.63
C LEU A 30 0.21 14.44 -2.76
N GLY A 31 -1.10 14.21 -2.73
CA GLY A 31 -1.72 13.10 -1.99
C GLY A 31 -1.93 11.80 -2.78
N ALA A 32 -1.61 11.78 -4.08
CA ALA A 32 -1.95 10.67 -4.97
C ALA A 32 -1.08 9.41 -4.73
N LEU A 33 0.14 9.60 -4.26
CA LEU A 33 1.09 8.51 -4.05
C LEU A 33 1.27 8.25 -2.56
N ARG A 34 1.26 6.97 -2.19
CA ARG A 34 1.59 6.51 -0.84
C ARG A 34 2.66 5.45 -0.95
N ASP A 35 3.76 5.66 -0.26
CA ASP A 35 4.75 4.63 -0.03
C ASP A 35 4.26 3.76 1.14
N SER A 36 4.11 2.46 0.87
CA SER A 36 3.70 1.47 1.88
C SER A 36 4.88 0.64 2.38
N GLY A 37 6.11 1.00 1.99
CA GLY A 37 7.32 0.34 2.41
C GLY A 37 7.58 -0.98 1.68
N LYS A 38 8.39 -1.82 2.31
CA LYS A 38 8.81 -3.12 1.77
C LYS A 38 7.70 -4.14 1.97
N GLN A 39 7.55 -5.02 0.98
CA GLN A 39 6.64 -6.16 1.06
C GLN A 39 7.39 -7.41 0.64
N LEU A 40 7.14 -8.50 1.36
CA LEU A 40 7.58 -9.82 0.94
C LEU A 40 6.66 -10.31 -0.17
N LEU A 41 7.27 -10.73 -1.27
CA LEU A 41 6.60 -11.38 -2.40
C LEU A 41 6.65 -12.89 -2.21
N LEU A 42 5.49 -13.54 -2.24
CA LEU A 42 5.36 -14.99 -2.27
C LEU A 42 4.77 -15.44 -3.61
N GLU A 43 5.51 -16.31 -4.28
CA GLU A 43 5.13 -16.90 -5.55
C GLU A 43 4.91 -18.41 -5.38
N ALA A 44 4.11 -18.98 -6.26
CA ALA A 44 3.91 -20.42 -6.35
C ALA A 44 3.76 -20.83 -7.81
N ASP A 45 4.19 -22.05 -8.13
CA ASP A 45 3.99 -22.64 -9.46
C ASP A 45 2.50 -22.89 -9.74
N ASP A 46 1.73 -23.19 -8.68
CA ASP A 46 0.27 -23.32 -8.75
C ASP A 46 -0.41 -21.97 -8.44
N PRO A 47 -1.06 -21.32 -9.43
CA PRO A 47 -1.75 -20.05 -9.22
C PRO A 47 -3.01 -20.19 -8.32
N PHE A 48 -3.60 -21.38 -8.23
CA PHE A 48 -4.77 -21.59 -7.37
C PHE A 48 -4.39 -21.57 -5.89
N LEU A 49 -3.21 -22.08 -5.56
CA LEU A 49 -2.68 -22.09 -4.19
C LEU A 49 -2.65 -20.68 -3.58
N LEU A 50 -2.14 -19.68 -4.33
CA LEU A 50 -2.04 -18.31 -3.84
C LEU A 50 -3.42 -17.69 -3.60
N THR A 51 -4.38 -17.99 -4.47
CA THR A 51 -5.77 -17.54 -4.33
C THR A 51 -6.43 -18.19 -3.12
N GLU A 52 -6.18 -19.48 -2.89
CA GLU A 52 -6.68 -20.18 -1.71
C GLU A 52 -6.09 -19.59 -0.42
N LEU A 53 -4.76 -19.42 -0.38
CA LEU A 53 -4.06 -18.82 0.76
C LEU A 53 -4.54 -17.40 1.05
N ALA A 54 -4.80 -16.59 0.02
CA ALA A 54 -5.36 -15.23 0.17
C ALA A 54 -6.74 -15.23 0.83
N ASN A 55 -7.57 -16.24 0.56
CA ASN A 55 -8.94 -16.32 1.06
C ASN A 55 -9.04 -17.00 2.44
N ARG A 56 -7.98 -17.65 2.91
CA ARG A 56 -8.00 -18.34 4.22
C ARG A 56 -8.20 -17.33 5.36
N PRO A 57 -9.11 -17.58 6.31
CA PRO A 57 -9.41 -16.62 7.39
C PRO A 57 -8.20 -16.15 8.19
N ALA A 58 -7.21 -17.03 8.39
CA ALA A 58 -5.99 -16.74 9.15
C ALA A 58 -4.96 -15.89 8.38
N LEU A 59 -5.13 -15.71 7.07
CA LEU A 59 -4.21 -15.01 6.19
C LEU A 59 -4.85 -13.81 5.48
N ARG A 60 -6.17 -13.83 5.22
CA ARG A 60 -6.86 -12.83 4.40
C ARG A 60 -6.69 -11.37 4.84
N THR A 61 -6.42 -11.13 6.12
CA THR A 61 -6.21 -9.79 6.67
C THR A 61 -4.73 -9.40 6.71
N LEU A 62 -3.83 -10.35 6.52
CA LEU A 62 -2.38 -10.21 6.62
C LEU A 62 -1.69 -10.18 5.25
N VAL A 63 -2.39 -10.61 4.20
CA VAL A 63 -1.83 -10.73 2.85
C VAL A 63 -2.73 -10.06 1.82
N ARG A 64 -2.16 -9.66 0.70
CA ARG A 64 -2.88 -9.14 -0.46
C ARG A 64 -2.57 -9.99 -1.67
N LEU A 65 -3.62 -10.45 -2.36
CA LEU A 65 -3.45 -11.06 -3.67
C LEU A 65 -3.23 -9.95 -4.70
N ALA A 66 -2.16 -10.06 -5.47
CA ALA A 66 -1.81 -9.14 -6.53
C ALA A 66 -1.35 -9.90 -7.78
N THR A 67 -1.18 -9.18 -8.88
CA THR A 67 -0.55 -9.69 -10.08
C THR A 67 0.80 -8.99 -10.23
N VAL A 68 1.88 -9.76 -10.27
CA VAL A 68 3.25 -9.25 -10.49
C VAL A 68 3.74 -9.82 -11.82
N GLY A 69 3.97 -8.94 -12.80
CA GLY A 69 4.15 -9.36 -14.19
C GLY A 69 2.87 -10.01 -14.72
N GLU A 70 2.97 -11.27 -15.15
CA GLU A 70 1.83 -12.06 -15.66
C GLU A 70 1.34 -13.13 -14.66
N ARG A 71 1.90 -13.16 -13.45
CA ARG A 71 1.62 -14.22 -12.46
C ARG A 71 0.94 -13.67 -11.22
N PRO A 72 0.00 -14.41 -10.61
CA PRO A 72 -0.51 -14.07 -9.30
C PRO A 72 0.61 -14.20 -8.27
N ALA A 73 0.60 -13.30 -7.29
CA ALA A 73 1.53 -13.31 -6.18
C ALA A 73 0.82 -12.84 -4.90
N LEU A 74 1.33 -13.33 -3.77
CA LEU A 74 0.91 -12.85 -2.45
C LEU A 74 1.89 -11.81 -1.94
N LEU A 75 1.38 -10.62 -1.69
CA LEU A 75 2.11 -9.54 -1.05
C LEU A 75 1.86 -9.58 0.45
N VAL A 76 2.94 -9.56 1.22
CA VAL A 76 2.92 -9.58 2.68
C VAL A 76 3.61 -8.31 3.19
N PRO A 77 2.91 -7.44 3.94
CA PRO A 77 3.54 -6.32 4.63
C PRO A 77 4.65 -6.80 5.58
N ASP A 78 5.73 -6.02 5.70
CA ASP A 78 6.88 -6.36 6.55
C ASP A 78 6.45 -6.59 8.01
N GLU A 79 5.50 -5.78 8.51
CA GLU A 79 4.93 -5.90 9.86
C GLU A 79 4.23 -7.25 10.12
N ASP A 80 3.69 -7.88 9.08
CA ASP A 80 2.91 -9.12 9.18
C ASP A 80 3.72 -10.36 8.82
N GLU A 81 4.97 -10.21 8.36
CA GLU A 81 5.79 -11.31 7.83
C GLU A 81 5.89 -12.48 8.82
N ALA A 82 6.19 -12.19 10.09
CA ALA A 82 6.33 -13.22 11.12
C ALA A 82 5.01 -13.96 11.39
N ALA A 83 3.88 -13.25 11.36
CA ALA A 83 2.56 -13.84 11.56
C ALA A 83 2.20 -14.74 10.37
N VAL A 84 2.40 -14.26 9.15
CA VAL A 84 2.17 -15.03 7.91
C VAL A 84 3.04 -16.27 7.88
N ARG A 85 4.34 -16.17 8.16
CA ARG A 85 5.25 -17.34 8.23
C ARG A 85 4.76 -18.40 9.22
N ARG A 86 4.26 -17.99 10.39
CA ARG A 86 3.70 -18.92 11.38
C ARG A 86 2.44 -19.61 10.86
N GLN A 87 1.55 -18.88 10.20
CA GLN A 87 0.34 -19.46 9.62
C GLN A 87 0.66 -20.41 8.47
N LEU A 88 1.54 -20.02 7.54
CA LEU A 88 2.00 -20.89 6.45
C LEU A 88 2.60 -22.18 6.99
N LYS A 89 3.44 -22.10 8.04
CA LYS A 89 4.01 -23.29 8.69
C LYS A 89 2.93 -24.22 9.27
N LYS A 90 1.88 -23.67 9.89
CA LYS A 90 0.75 -24.47 10.41
C LYS A 90 -0.03 -25.16 9.28
N LEU A 91 -0.05 -24.55 8.11
CA LEU A 91 -0.68 -25.11 6.91
C LEU A 91 0.23 -26.10 6.16
N GLY A 92 1.47 -26.31 6.63
CA GLY A 92 2.44 -27.22 5.99
C GLY A 92 3.29 -26.57 4.89
N TYR A 93 3.16 -25.26 4.67
CA TYR A 93 3.95 -24.54 3.68
C TYR A 93 5.22 -23.93 4.31
N LEU A 94 6.36 -24.19 3.68
CA LEU A 94 7.66 -23.61 4.02
C LEU A 94 8.21 -22.91 2.78
N PRO A 95 8.00 -21.58 2.64
CA PRO A 95 8.53 -20.82 1.52
C PRO A 95 10.05 -20.94 1.49
N LYS A 96 10.60 -21.36 0.35
CA LYS A 96 12.04 -21.33 0.09
C LYS A 96 12.39 -19.95 -0.46
N LYS A 97 13.60 -19.46 -0.16
CA LYS A 97 14.12 -18.31 -0.90
C LYS A 97 14.34 -18.76 -2.34
N ALA A 98 13.77 -18.01 -3.28
CA ALA A 98 14.11 -18.10 -4.69
C ALA A 98 15.57 -17.68 -4.91
#